data_AF-A0A923XV90-F1
#
_entry.id   AF-A0A923XV90-F1
#
_cell.length_a   1.000
_cell.length_b   1.000
_cell.length_c   1.000
_cell.angle_alpha   90.00
_cell.angle_beta   90.00
_cell.angle_gamma   90.00
#
_symmetry.space_group_name_H-M   'P 1'
#
loop_
_entity.id
_entity.type
_entity.pdbx_description
1 polymer ?
#
loop_
_entity_poly.entity_id
_entity_poly.type
_entity_poly.pdbx_seq_one_letter_code
_entity_poly.pdbx_strand_id
1 'polypeptide(L)'
;MKYKILIVLLVFSSSCVSRINKYSNDDDINQAKEREVNSYKNLKRQQEDQAKTNSYYKQQYDQAYELSKNGRITDSIDKMEEIPKESPFYEKSLEKIEELKPIIKNEKDEMQYNRAYNLSTQDLNKALYEMKKISKTSNFYSSALINIDEWTQKIEDGENSQIYERAYNMAKSNDITSAILEMQKITSNSYNYKESRAKISEWKLMSVNKLFKSEYEKAISYINKNDLYTAIEELRNISPKSPYFSLSKVKLSELKTQIINKREIIKFNQAYKYANDNDLEKAIQKMKEIRPKTSQYNNAQKKIKEWNLLIDKKLKDQKQKEMQKEKERAVIDIPF
;
A
#
# COMPACT_ATOMS: atom_id res chain seq x y z
N MET A 1 -34.10 -43.94 -60.56
CA MET A 1 -35.11 -42.97 -61.04
C MET A 1 -36.24 -43.56 -61.91
N LYS A 2 -36.28 -44.87 -62.25
CA LYS A 2 -37.33 -45.44 -63.12
C LYS A 2 -38.66 -45.80 -62.42
N TYR A 3 -38.71 -45.84 -61.08
CA TYR A 3 -39.90 -46.28 -60.35
C TYR A 3 -40.81 -45.16 -59.79
N LYS A 4 -40.37 -43.89 -59.77
CA LYS A 4 -41.22 -42.76 -59.35
C LYS A 4 -42.16 -42.25 -60.44
N ILE A 5 -41.91 -42.57 -61.71
CA ILE A 5 -42.75 -42.14 -62.85
C ILE A 5 -43.98 -43.06 -63.01
N LEU A 6 -43.90 -44.33 -62.59
CA LEU A 6 -45.01 -45.28 -62.76
C LEU A 6 -46.15 -45.10 -61.74
N ILE A 7 -45.89 -44.54 -60.56
CA ILE A 7 -46.91 -44.37 -59.50
C ILE A 7 -47.79 -43.12 -59.74
N VAL A 8 -47.27 -42.08 -60.40
CA VAL A 8 -48.07 -40.91 -60.76
C VAL A 8 -49.11 -41.25 -61.85
N LEU A 9 -48.81 -42.23 -62.72
CA LEU A 9 -49.76 -42.71 -63.73
C LEU A 9 -50.84 -43.65 -63.17
N LEU A 10 -50.66 -44.24 -61.98
CA LEU A 10 -51.62 -45.20 -61.40
C LEU A 10 -52.54 -44.60 -60.32
N VAL A 11 -52.20 -43.49 -59.68
CA VAL A 11 -53.09 -42.86 -58.68
C VAL A 11 -54.14 -41.93 -59.33
N PHE A 12 -53.91 -41.48 -60.57
CA PHE A 12 -54.91 -40.70 -61.32
C PHE A 12 -55.91 -41.55 -62.13
N SER A 13 -55.71 -42.86 -62.24
CA SER A 13 -56.56 -43.70 -63.09
C SER A 13 -57.91 -44.07 -62.47
N SER A 14 -58.08 -43.98 -61.15
CA SER A 14 -59.33 -44.41 -60.49
C SER A 14 -60.30 -43.26 -60.17
N SER A 15 -59.82 -42.03 -60.01
CA SER A 15 -60.69 -40.86 -59.75
C SER A 15 -61.11 -40.12 -61.03
N CYS A 16 -60.36 -40.27 -62.13
CA CYS A 16 -60.72 -39.67 -63.42
C CYS A 16 -61.77 -40.47 -64.21
N VAL A 17 -61.84 -41.79 -64.03
CA VAL A 17 -62.72 -42.65 -64.85
C VAL A 17 -64.21 -42.49 -64.51
N SER A 18 -64.57 -42.09 -63.28
CA SER A 18 -65.98 -41.86 -62.91
C SER A 18 -66.53 -40.48 -63.30
N ARG A 19 -65.70 -39.55 -63.80
CA ARG A 19 -66.15 -38.23 -64.31
C ARG A 19 -66.33 -38.16 -65.83
N ILE A 20 -65.94 -39.19 -66.58
CA ILE A 20 -65.97 -39.17 -68.06
C ILE A 20 -67.39 -39.45 -68.61
N ASN A 21 -68.29 -40.07 -67.85
CA ASN A 21 -69.65 -40.41 -68.32
C ASN A 21 -70.67 -39.25 -68.29
N LYS A 22 -70.24 -37.98 -68.19
CA LYS A 22 -71.14 -36.81 -68.16
C LYS A 22 -70.87 -35.73 -69.22
N TYR A 23 -69.92 -35.96 -70.13
CA TYR A 23 -69.63 -35.04 -71.24
C TYR A 23 -69.92 -35.74 -72.56
N SER A 24 -70.96 -35.29 -73.28
CA SER A 24 -71.46 -35.90 -74.52
C SER A 24 -71.08 -35.11 -75.78
N ASN A 25 -70.08 -34.24 -75.71
CA ASN A 25 -69.52 -33.49 -76.84
C ASN A 25 -68.00 -33.71 -76.94
N ASP A 26 -67.51 -34.05 -78.13
CA ASP A 26 -66.08 -34.29 -78.42
C ASP A 26 -65.18 -33.07 -78.09
N ASP A 27 -65.75 -31.85 -78.10
CA ASP A 27 -65.06 -30.62 -77.75
C ASP A 27 -64.62 -30.56 -76.27
N ASP A 28 -65.44 -31.07 -75.34
CA ASP A 28 -65.12 -31.06 -73.91
C ASP A 28 -63.95 -32.00 -73.59
N ILE A 29 -63.85 -33.13 -74.32
CA ILE A 29 -62.75 -34.10 -74.21
C ILE A 29 -61.44 -33.48 -74.73
N ASN A 30 -61.49 -32.75 -75.84
CA ASN A 30 -60.32 -32.09 -76.41
C ASN A 30 -59.81 -30.95 -75.51
N GLN A 31 -60.71 -30.14 -74.93
CA GLN A 31 -60.34 -29.12 -73.95
C GLN A 31 -59.72 -29.73 -72.67
N ALA A 32 -60.22 -30.87 -72.20
CA ALA A 32 -59.66 -31.55 -71.03
C ALA A 32 -58.23 -32.06 -71.30
N LYS A 33 -57.98 -32.66 -72.47
CA LYS A 33 -56.63 -33.10 -72.89
C LYS A 33 -55.65 -31.92 -73.00
N GLU A 34 -56.11 -30.79 -73.56
CA GLU A 34 -55.27 -29.60 -73.68
C GLU A 34 -54.90 -29.01 -72.31
N ARG A 35 -55.86 -28.97 -71.37
CA ARG A 35 -55.61 -28.55 -69.97
C ARG A 35 -54.59 -29.47 -69.28
N GLU A 36 -54.67 -30.77 -69.50
CA GLU A 36 -53.74 -31.75 -68.92
C GLU A 36 -52.32 -31.61 -69.50
N VAL A 37 -52.20 -31.45 -70.83
CA VAL A 37 -50.92 -31.19 -71.50
C VAL A 37 -50.30 -29.88 -71.01
N ASN A 38 -51.10 -28.81 -70.88
CA ASN A 38 -50.63 -27.52 -70.36
C ASN A 38 -50.23 -27.60 -68.88
N SER A 39 -50.98 -28.35 -68.06
CA SER A 39 -50.62 -28.65 -66.67
C SER A 39 -49.26 -29.37 -66.57
N TYR A 40 -49.05 -30.40 -67.39
CA TYR A 40 -47.79 -31.13 -67.43
C TYR A 40 -46.62 -30.24 -67.89
N LYS A 41 -46.81 -29.43 -68.94
CA LYS A 41 -45.81 -28.47 -69.41
C LYS A 41 -45.44 -27.46 -68.31
N ASN A 42 -46.42 -26.95 -67.57
CA ASN A 42 -46.19 -26.01 -66.47
C ASN A 42 -45.44 -26.67 -65.31
N LEU A 43 -45.82 -27.89 -64.93
CA LEU A 43 -45.12 -28.65 -63.90
C LEU A 43 -43.67 -28.95 -64.31
N LYS A 44 -43.44 -29.34 -65.57
CA LYS A 44 -42.09 -29.59 -66.09
C LYS A 44 -41.23 -28.31 -66.08
N ARG A 45 -41.77 -27.17 -66.51
CA ARG A 45 -41.08 -25.87 -66.42
C ARG A 45 -40.75 -25.51 -64.98
N GLN A 46 -41.70 -25.67 -64.07
CA GLN A 46 -41.48 -25.43 -62.64
C GLN A 46 -40.38 -26.33 -62.08
N GLN A 47 -40.32 -27.60 -62.47
CA GLN A 47 -39.25 -28.52 -62.09
C GLN A 47 -37.90 -28.14 -62.69
N GLU A 48 -37.85 -27.69 -63.95
CA GLU A 48 -36.63 -27.22 -64.61
C GLU A 48 -36.09 -25.94 -63.97
N ASP A 49 -36.96 -24.99 -63.65
CA ASP A 49 -36.59 -23.76 -62.97
C ASP A 49 -36.14 -24.05 -61.53
N GLN A 50 -36.85 -24.93 -60.81
CA GLN A 50 -36.41 -25.40 -59.50
C GLN A 50 -35.05 -26.13 -59.57
N ALA A 51 -34.80 -26.91 -60.62
CA ALA A 51 -33.52 -27.58 -60.82
C ALA A 51 -32.38 -26.58 -61.09
N LYS A 52 -32.62 -25.54 -61.90
CA LYS A 52 -31.65 -24.46 -62.13
C LYS A 52 -31.35 -23.70 -60.84
N THR A 53 -32.39 -23.34 -60.08
CA THR A 53 -32.27 -22.68 -58.77
C THR A 53 -31.48 -23.54 -57.78
N ASN A 54 -31.78 -24.84 -57.70
CA ASN A 54 -31.04 -25.77 -56.86
C ASN A 54 -29.58 -25.93 -57.29
N SER A 55 -29.31 -25.96 -58.60
CA SER A 55 -27.96 -26.00 -59.15
C SER A 55 -27.16 -24.73 -58.80
N TYR A 56 -27.81 -23.56 -58.85
CA TYR A 56 -27.19 -22.29 -58.47
C TYR A 56 -26.81 -22.28 -56.98
N TYR A 57 -27.73 -22.64 -56.08
CA TYR A 57 -27.41 -22.68 -54.64
C TYR A 57 -26.41 -23.77 -54.28
N LYS A 58 -26.38 -24.88 -55.02
CA LYS A 58 -25.29 -25.86 -54.88
C LYS A 58 -23.94 -25.21 -55.17
N GLN A 59 -23.83 -24.47 -56.27
CA GLN A 59 -22.59 -23.78 -56.61
C GLN A 59 -22.19 -22.73 -55.56
N GLN A 60 -23.16 -21.98 -55.01
CA GLN A 60 -22.88 -21.02 -53.93
C GLN A 60 -22.35 -21.72 -52.67
N TYR A 61 -22.97 -22.83 -52.28
CA TYR A 61 -22.52 -23.65 -51.15
C TYR A 61 -21.11 -24.22 -51.39
N ASP A 62 -20.86 -24.79 -52.57
CA ASP A 62 -19.55 -25.36 -52.92
C ASP A 62 -18.46 -24.27 -52.92
N GLN A 63 -18.76 -23.07 -53.44
CA GLN A 63 -17.86 -21.92 -53.38
C GLN A 63 -17.57 -21.48 -51.94
N ALA A 64 -18.61 -21.37 -51.12
CA ALA A 64 -18.47 -21.02 -49.71
C ALA A 64 -17.61 -22.05 -48.97
N TYR A 65 -17.80 -23.34 -49.27
CA TYR A 65 -17.01 -24.42 -48.69
C TYR A 65 -15.52 -24.31 -49.06
N GLU A 66 -15.19 -24.02 -50.32
CA GLU A 66 -13.81 -23.78 -50.74
C GLU A 66 -13.21 -22.51 -50.12
N LEU A 67 -14.00 -21.46 -49.86
CA LEU A 67 -13.54 -20.30 -49.09
C LEU A 67 -13.12 -20.71 -47.67
N SER A 68 -13.89 -21.57 -46.99
CA SER A 68 -13.53 -22.04 -45.64
C SER A 68 -12.21 -22.83 -45.62
N LYS A 69 -11.99 -23.71 -46.61
CA LYS A 69 -10.76 -24.50 -46.73
C LYS A 69 -9.51 -23.65 -46.94
N ASN A 70 -9.68 -22.54 -47.65
CA ASN A 70 -8.60 -21.60 -47.94
C ASN A 70 -8.39 -20.57 -46.81
N GLY A 71 -9.01 -20.76 -45.63
CA GLY A 71 -8.89 -19.85 -44.49
C GLY A 71 -9.69 -18.55 -44.63
N ARG A 72 -10.51 -18.40 -45.68
CA ARG A 72 -11.41 -17.26 -45.88
C ARG A 72 -12.74 -17.50 -45.17
N ILE A 73 -12.67 -17.73 -43.86
CA ILE A 73 -13.81 -18.22 -43.08
C ILE A 73 -14.94 -17.17 -42.99
N THR A 74 -14.60 -15.88 -42.87
CA THR A 74 -15.61 -14.81 -42.87
C THR A 74 -16.36 -14.78 -44.21
N ASP A 75 -15.63 -14.75 -45.32
CA ASP A 75 -16.25 -14.78 -46.66
C ASP A 75 -17.08 -16.06 -46.89
N SER A 76 -16.66 -17.19 -46.31
CA SER A 76 -17.40 -18.45 -46.35
C SER A 76 -18.74 -18.34 -45.62
N ILE A 77 -18.76 -17.78 -44.41
CA ILE A 77 -20.00 -17.58 -43.64
C ILE A 77 -20.93 -16.62 -44.37
N ASP A 78 -20.44 -15.46 -44.81
CA ASP A 78 -21.24 -14.47 -45.55
C ASP A 78 -21.93 -15.12 -46.76
N LYS A 79 -21.18 -15.96 -47.49
CA LYS A 79 -21.69 -16.69 -48.65
C LYS A 79 -22.70 -17.79 -48.31
N MET A 80 -22.55 -18.46 -47.17
CA MET A 80 -23.51 -19.45 -46.68
C MET A 80 -24.80 -18.78 -46.16
N GLU A 81 -24.70 -17.58 -45.59
CA GLU A 81 -25.85 -16.78 -45.13
C GLU A 81 -26.70 -16.24 -46.29
N GLU A 82 -26.12 -16.07 -47.49
CA GLU A 82 -26.85 -15.72 -48.72
C GLU A 82 -27.78 -16.84 -49.24
N ILE A 83 -27.61 -18.09 -48.77
CA ILE A 83 -28.42 -19.22 -49.24
C ILE A 83 -29.82 -19.13 -48.59
N PRO A 84 -30.91 -19.07 -49.36
CA PRO A 84 -32.25 -18.87 -48.82
C PRO A 84 -32.81 -20.16 -48.20
N LYS A 85 -33.79 -20.00 -47.31
CA LYS A 85 -34.43 -21.10 -46.55
C LYS A 85 -35.07 -22.17 -47.43
N GLU A 86 -35.55 -21.80 -48.61
CA GLU A 86 -36.18 -22.70 -49.57
C GLU A 86 -35.16 -23.58 -50.31
N SER A 87 -33.87 -23.27 -50.23
CA SER A 87 -32.80 -24.04 -50.85
C SER A 87 -32.61 -25.38 -50.15
N PRO A 88 -32.43 -26.49 -50.90
CA PRO A 88 -32.09 -27.79 -50.31
C PRO A 88 -30.70 -27.81 -49.61
N PHE A 89 -29.91 -26.73 -49.73
CA PHE A 89 -28.61 -26.59 -49.08
C PHE A 89 -28.64 -25.71 -47.83
N TYR A 90 -29.77 -25.10 -47.48
CA TYR A 90 -29.88 -24.19 -46.35
C TYR A 90 -29.44 -24.83 -45.02
N GLU A 91 -29.99 -26.00 -44.68
CA GLU A 91 -29.64 -26.69 -43.43
C GLU A 91 -28.16 -27.06 -43.34
N LYS A 92 -27.55 -27.50 -44.45
CA LYS A 92 -26.11 -27.78 -44.52
C LYS A 92 -25.27 -26.52 -44.35
N SER A 93 -25.77 -25.40 -44.86
CA SER A 93 -25.11 -24.09 -44.73
C SER A 93 -25.13 -23.64 -43.27
N LEU A 94 -26.28 -23.78 -42.59
CA LEU A 94 -26.37 -23.48 -41.16
C LEU A 94 -25.47 -24.36 -40.31
N GLU A 95 -25.49 -25.68 -40.53
CA GLU A 95 -24.61 -26.63 -39.83
C GLU A 95 -23.14 -26.21 -39.97
N LYS A 96 -22.72 -25.85 -41.18
CA LYS A 96 -21.35 -25.42 -41.44
C LYS A 96 -21.03 -24.06 -40.83
N ILE A 97 -21.97 -23.10 -40.85
CA ILE A 97 -21.82 -21.82 -40.15
C ILE A 97 -21.58 -22.05 -38.65
N GLU A 98 -22.37 -22.92 -38.00
CA GLU A 98 -22.18 -23.25 -36.59
C GLU A 98 -20.81 -23.89 -36.31
N GLU A 99 -20.30 -24.71 -37.23
CA GLU A 99 -18.94 -25.26 -37.17
C GLU A 99 -17.86 -24.19 -37.30
N LEU A 100 -18.05 -23.18 -38.16
CA LEU A 100 -17.06 -22.14 -38.47
C LEU A 100 -17.02 -21.00 -37.46
N LYS A 101 -18.14 -20.71 -36.79
CA LYS A 101 -18.25 -19.68 -35.73
C LYS A 101 -17.14 -19.74 -34.67
N PRO A 102 -16.83 -20.90 -34.03
CA PRO A 102 -15.75 -20.97 -33.06
C PRO A 102 -14.37 -20.69 -33.67
N ILE A 103 -14.15 -21.01 -34.95
CA ILE A 103 -12.88 -20.77 -35.64
C ILE A 103 -12.66 -19.27 -35.85
N ILE A 104 -13.64 -18.55 -36.42
CA ILE A 104 -13.57 -17.08 -36.56
C ILE A 104 -13.37 -16.41 -35.22
N LYS A 105 -14.07 -16.89 -34.18
CA LYS A 105 -13.92 -16.35 -32.83
C LYS A 105 -12.48 -16.48 -32.33
N ASN A 106 -11.88 -17.66 -32.50
CA ASN A 106 -10.48 -17.90 -32.14
C ASN A 106 -9.50 -17.05 -32.97
N GLU A 107 -9.71 -16.88 -34.27
CA GLU A 107 -8.88 -16.00 -35.12
C GLU A 107 -8.95 -14.53 -34.66
N LYS A 108 -10.15 -14.05 -34.32
CA LYS A 108 -10.33 -12.70 -33.75
C LYS A 108 -9.62 -12.55 -32.42
N ASP A 109 -9.76 -13.54 -31.53
CA ASP A 109 -9.06 -13.55 -30.24
C ASP A 109 -7.53 -13.62 -30.41
N GLU A 110 -7.01 -14.32 -31.42
CA GLU A 110 -5.58 -14.35 -31.76
C GLU A 110 -5.06 -12.99 -32.21
N MET A 111 -5.76 -12.33 -33.14
CA MET A 111 -5.41 -10.98 -33.59
C MET A 111 -5.42 -10.00 -32.42
N GLN A 112 -6.43 -10.13 -31.53
CA GLN A 112 -6.57 -9.33 -30.33
C GLN A 112 -5.42 -9.58 -29.34
N TYR A 113 -5.03 -10.83 -29.12
CA TYR A 113 -3.89 -11.21 -28.30
C TYR A 113 -2.59 -10.61 -28.84
N ASN A 114 -2.32 -10.78 -30.14
CA ASN A 114 -1.11 -10.25 -30.78
C ASN A 114 -1.06 -8.71 -30.72
N ARG A 115 -2.20 -8.03 -30.91
CA ARG A 115 -2.32 -6.58 -30.75
C ARG A 115 -1.98 -6.15 -29.33
N ALA A 116 -2.55 -6.81 -28.32
CA ALA A 116 -2.27 -6.51 -26.92
C ALA A 116 -0.79 -6.73 -26.59
N TYR A 117 -0.20 -7.83 -27.07
CA TYR A 117 1.22 -8.12 -26.89
C TYR A 117 2.12 -7.04 -27.50
N ASN A 118 1.85 -6.59 -28.72
CA ASN A 118 2.62 -5.52 -29.36
C ASN A 118 2.52 -4.19 -28.58
N LEU A 119 1.34 -3.88 -28.04
CA LEU A 119 1.12 -2.67 -27.23
C LEU A 119 1.89 -2.69 -25.91
N SER A 120 2.20 -3.88 -25.36
CA SER A 120 2.84 -4.01 -24.04
C SER A 120 4.22 -3.34 -23.95
N THR A 121 4.89 -3.16 -25.08
CA THR A 121 6.19 -2.48 -25.17
C THR A 121 6.11 -0.96 -25.09
N GLN A 122 4.93 -0.38 -25.39
CA GLN A 122 4.72 1.06 -25.48
C GLN A 122 3.85 1.58 -24.34
N ASP A 123 2.79 0.84 -24.00
CA ASP A 123 1.74 1.27 -23.09
C ASP A 123 1.08 0.03 -22.46
N LEU A 124 1.57 -0.38 -21.29
CA LEU A 124 1.04 -1.53 -20.56
C LEU A 124 -0.44 -1.37 -20.19
N ASN A 125 -0.93 -0.14 -19.97
CA ASN A 125 -2.35 0.09 -19.66
C ASN A 125 -3.24 -0.23 -20.85
N LYS A 126 -2.86 0.24 -22.06
CA LYS A 126 -3.58 -0.12 -23.29
C LYS A 126 -3.46 -1.61 -23.60
N ALA A 127 -2.27 -2.18 -23.43
CA ALA A 127 -2.04 -3.61 -23.62
C ALA A 127 -2.96 -4.45 -22.71
N LEU A 128 -3.05 -4.10 -21.42
CA LEU A 128 -3.91 -4.75 -20.45
C LEU A 128 -5.39 -4.61 -20.82
N TYR A 129 -5.83 -3.43 -21.27
CA TYR A 129 -7.19 -3.20 -21.74
C TYR A 129 -7.55 -4.08 -22.93
N GLU A 130 -6.65 -4.21 -23.91
CA GLU A 130 -6.85 -5.08 -25.07
C GLU A 130 -6.80 -6.57 -24.69
N MET A 131 -5.89 -6.99 -23.80
CA MET A 131 -5.75 -8.38 -23.36
C MET A 131 -7.01 -8.89 -22.63
N LYS A 132 -7.66 -8.02 -21.83
CA LYS A 132 -8.90 -8.33 -21.10
C LYS A 132 -10.11 -8.60 -21.99
N LYS A 133 -10.05 -8.31 -23.29
CA LYS A 133 -11.14 -8.56 -24.25
C LYS A 133 -11.16 -9.99 -24.79
N ILE A 134 -10.09 -10.77 -24.57
CA ILE A 134 -9.99 -12.14 -25.06
C ILE A 134 -11.06 -13.01 -24.39
N SER A 135 -11.81 -13.76 -25.21
CA SER A 135 -12.89 -14.62 -24.71
C SER A 135 -12.35 -15.74 -23.81
N LYS A 136 -13.13 -16.09 -22.77
CA LYS A 136 -12.86 -17.26 -21.90
C LYS A 136 -12.82 -18.60 -22.64
N THR A 137 -13.45 -18.66 -23.81
CA THR A 137 -13.45 -19.86 -24.69
C THR A 137 -12.29 -19.87 -25.67
N SER A 138 -11.45 -18.83 -25.68
CA SER A 138 -10.31 -18.74 -26.59
C SER A 138 -9.21 -19.70 -26.18
N ASN A 139 -8.51 -20.27 -27.15
CA ASN A 139 -7.28 -21.03 -26.91
C ASN A 139 -6.17 -20.16 -26.28
N PHE A 140 -6.25 -18.83 -26.39
CA PHE A 140 -5.29 -17.89 -25.81
C PHE A 140 -5.65 -17.43 -24.39
N TYR A 141 -6.81 -17.85 -23.85
CA TYR A 141 -7.30 -17.32 -22.57
C TYR A 141 -6.33 -17.57 -21.41
N SER A 142 -5.76 -18.77 -21.30
CA SER A 142 -4.79 -19.08 -20.24
C SER A 142 -3.53 -18.20 -20.32
N SER A 143 -2.98 -18.01 -21.53
CA SER A 143 -1.84 -17.11 -21.75
C SER A 143 -2.19 -15.65 -21.50
N ALA A 144 -3.42 -15.24 -21.84
CA ALA A 144 -3.93 -13.90 -21.58
C ALA A 144 -3.99 -13.60 -20.08
N LEU A 145 -4.44 -14.56 -19.26
CA LEU A 145 -4.45 -14.40 -17.79
C LEU A 145 -3.05 -14.22 -17.22
N ILE A 146 -2.08 -15.02 -17.66
CA ILE A 146 -0.68 -14.88 -17.23
C ILE A 146 -0.14 -13.48 -17.55
N ASN A 147 -0.35 -13.01 -18.79
CA ASN A 147 0.08 -11.67 -19.19
C ASN A 147 -0.66 -10.56 -18.41
N ILE A 148 -1.96 -10.73 -18.14
CA ILE A 148 -2.76 -9.80 -17.34
C ILE A 148 -2.14 -9.65 -15.95
N ASP A 149 -1.82 -10.76 -15.29
CA ASP A 149 -1.26 -10.76 -13.95
C ASP A 149 0.14 -10.12 -13.95
N GLU A 150 1.02 -10.54 -14.87
CA GLU A 150 2.37 -9.98 -14.99
C GLU A 150 2.39 -8.48 -15.30
N TRP A 151 1.56 -8.02 -16.23
CA TRP A 151 1.53 -6.61 -16.62
C TRP A 151 0.89 -5.74 -15.57
N THR A 152 -0.15 -6.24 -14.87
CA THR A 152 -0.72 -5.56 -13.71
C THR A 152 0.34 -5.37 -12.64
N GLN A 153 1.11 -6.41 -12.33
CA GLN A 153 2.21 -6.32 -11.36
C GLN A 153 3.28 -5.30 -11.79
N LYS A 154 3.69 -5.28 -13.07
CA LYS A 154 4.67 -4.29 -13.58
C LYS A 154 4.18 -2.85 -13.45
N ILE A 155 2.89 -2.60 -13.71
CA ILE A 155 2.29 -1.27 -13.53
C ILE A 155 2.34 -0.87 -12.05
N GLU A 156 1.87 -1.75 -11.17
CA GLU A 156 1.86 -1.51 -9.72
C GLU A 156 3.28 -1.28 -9.17
N ASP A 157 4.27 -2.07 -9.61
CA ASP A 157 5.66 -1.91 -9.18
C ASP A 157 6.26 -0.58 -9.65
N GLY A 158 5.92 -0.13 -10.86
CA GLY A 158 6.33 1.18 -11.36
C GLY A 158 5.77 2.33 -10.52
N GLU A 159 4.47 2.29 -10.20
CA GLU A 159 3.82 3.28 -9.34
C GLU A 159 4.39 3.28 -7.91
N ASN A 160 4.56 2.09 -7.33
CA ASN A 160 5.14 1.90 -6.01
C ASN A 160 6.60 2.40 -5.93
N SER A 161 7.39 2.20 -6.99
CA SER A 161 8.75 2.74 -7.09
C SER A 161 8.76 4.27 -7.05
N GLN A 162 7.85 4.93 -7.77
CA GLN A 162 7.73 6.40 -7.71
C GLN A 162 7.27 6.90 -6.33
N ILE A 163 6.35 6.19 -5.68
CA ILE A 163 5.93 6.50 -4.30
C ILE A 163 7.14 6.41 -3.36
N TYR A 164 7.94 5.34 -3.47
CA TYR A 164 9.14 5.13 -2.67
C TYR A 164 10.11 6.31 -2.81
N GLU A 165 10.44 6.69 -4.04
CA GLU A 165 11.35 7.80 -4.33
C GLU A 165 10.83 9.16 -3.82
N ARG A 166 9.54 9.45 -4.02
CA ARG A 166 8.94 10.70 -3.48
C ARG A 166 9.03 10.74 -1.96
N ALA A 167 8.66 9.65 -1.29
CA ALA A 167 8.73 9.54 0.15
C ALA A 167 10.17 9.71 0.66
N TYR A 168 11.16 9.10 -0.01
CA TYR A 168 12.57 9.24 0.34
C TYR A 168 13.05 10.70 0.21
N ASN A 169 12.67 11.38 -0.87
CA ASN A 169 13.00 12.79 -1.07
C ASN A 169 12.36 13.71 -0.02
N MET A 170 11.12 13.45 0.38
CA MET A 170 10.47 14.15 1.50
C MET A 170 11.26 13.97 2.81
N ALA A 171 11.67 12.74 3.12
CA ALA A 171 12.45 12.45 4.32
C ALA A 171 13.81 13.16 4.30
N LYS A 172 14.49 13.19 3.14
CA LYS A 172 15.76 13.90 2.94
C LYS A 172 15.63 15.41 3.17
N SER A 173 14.49 15.98 2.80
CA SER A 173 14.13 17.38 3.10
C SER A 173 13.63 17.60 4.54
N ASN A 174 13.82 16.62 5.44
CA ASN A 174 13.42 16.67 6.85
C ASN A 174 11.90 16.70 7.09
N ASP A 175 11.09 16.44 6.05
CA ASP A 175 9.63 16.25 6.17
C ASP A 175 9.31 14.77 6.37
N ILE A 176 9.70 14.27 7.55
CA ILE A 176 9.55 12.86 7.91
C ILE A 176 8.07 12.46 8.02
N THR A 177 7.19 13.37 8.43
CA THR A 177 5.76 13.08 8.58
C THR A 177 5.11 12.82 7.23
N SER A 178 5.31 13.70 6.24
CA SER A 178 4.80 13.48 4.89
C SER A 178 5.46 12.25 4.23
N ALA A 179 6.76 12.04 4.45
CA ALA A 179 7.47 10.87 3.95
C ALA A 179 6.83 9.55 4.44
N ILE A 180 6.50 9.45 5.73
CA ILE A 180 5.83 8.27 6.28
C ILE A 180 4.46 8.05 5.62
N LEU A 181 3.66 9.12 5.48
CA LEU A 181 2.32 9.03 4.87
C LEU A 181 2.38 8.61 3.39
N GLU A 182 3.33 9.14 2.64
CA GLU A 182 3.55 8.75 1.23
C GLU A 182 4.01 7.29 1.13
N MET A 183 5.01 6.89 1.92
CA MET A 183 5.54 5.51 1.94
C MET A 183 4.48 4.48 2.38
N GLN A 184 3.49 4.90 3.17
CA GLN A 184 2.39 4.02 3.58
C GLN A 184 1.48 3.58 2.43
N LYS A 185 1.48 4.31 1.31
CA LYS A 185 0.68 3.97 0.11
C LYS A 185 1.21 2.74 -0.63
N ILE A 186 2.46 2.34 -0.38
CA ILE A 186 3.05 1.15 -1.00
C ILE A 186 2.32 -0.10 -0.51
N THR A 187 1.78 -0.87 -1.47
CA THR A 187 0.98 -2.06 -1.22
C THR A 187 1.83 -3.26 -0.85
N SER A 188 1.23 -4.28 -0.22
CA SER A 188 1.92 -5.49 0.25
C SER A 188 2.51 -6.35 -0.87
N ASN A 189 1.99 -6.20 -2.09
CA ASN A 189 2.41 -6.98 -3.26
C ASN A 189 3.64 -6.37 -3.94
N SER A 190 4.01 -5.13 -3.59
CA SER A 190 5.19 -4.48 -4.13
C SER A 190 6.47 -5.18 -3.70
N TYR A 191 7.43 -5.30 -4.61
CA TYR A 191 8.78 -5.80 -4.29
C TYR A 191 9.47 -5.00 -3.17
N ASN A 192 9.18 -3.70 -3.05
CA ASN A 192 9.77 -2.80 -2.04
C ASN A 192 9.02 -2.78 -0.70
N TYR A 193 7.96 -3.57 -0.53
CA TYR A 193 7.10 -3.45 0.65
C TYR A 193 7.86 -3.61 1.98
N LYS A 194 8.71 -4.64 2.08
CA LYS A 194 9.48 -4.92 3.31
C LYS A 194 10.44 -3.77 3.66
N GLU A 195 11.16 -3.26 2.66
CA GLU A 195 12.07 -2.14 2.84
C GLU A 195 11.32 -0.87 3.24
N SER A 196 10.19 -0.60 2.59
CA SER A 196 9.31 0.53 2.89
C SER A 196 8.83 0.51 4.34
N ARG A 197 8.45 -0.66 4.87
CA ARG A 197 8.05 -0.83 6.29
C ARG A 197 9.22 -0.66 7.26
N ALA A 198 10.42 -1.09 6.88
CA ALA A 198 11.63 -0.84 7.66
C ALA A 198 11.94 0.67 7.74
N LYS A 199 11.88 1.37 6.61
CA LYS A 199 12.07 2.83 6.53
C LYS A 199 11.05 3.61 7.34
N ILE A 200 9.76 3.25 7.26
CA ILE A 200 8.72 3.86 8.11
C ILE A 200 9.05 3.70 9.60
N SER A 201 9.51 2.52 10.02
CA SER A 201 9.86 2.26 11.41
C SER A 201 11.08 3.08 11.87
N GLU A 202 12.11 3.15 11.03
CA GLU A 202 13.30 3.99 11.23
C GLU A 202 12.90 5.47 11.38
N TRP A 203 12.11 5.98 10.45
CA TRP A 203 11.64 7.37 10.44
C TRP A 203 10.78 7.72 11.65
N LYS A 204 9.88 6.83 12.07
CA LYS A 204 9.12 7.01 13.32
C LYS A 204 10.05 7.15 14.52
N LEU A 205 11.09 6.31 14.61
CA LEU A 205 12.08 6.40 15.68
C LEU A 205 12.86 7.72 15.60
N MET A 206 13.25 8.17 14.41
CA MET A 206 13.91 9.46 14.20
C MET A 206 13.04 10.65 14.64
N SER A 207 11.75 10.67 14.28
CA SER A 207 10.82 11.72 14.69
C SER A 207 10.66 11.77 16.22
N VAL A 208 10.52 10.61 16.85
CA VAL A 208 10.42 10.49 18.30
C VAL A 208 11.72 10.95 18.97
N ASN A 209 12.87 10.53 18.46
CA ASN A 209 14.18 10.96 18.96
C ASN A 209 14.36 12.47 18.85
N LYS A 210 13.99 13.08 17.72
CA LYS A 210 14.11 14.53 17.48
C LYS A 210 13.28 15.33 18.48
N LEU A 211 12.03 14.91 18.73
CA LEU A 211 11.16 15.55 19.70
C LEU A 211 11.78 15.51 21.09
N PHE A 212 12.15 14.33 21.57
CA PHE A 212 12.68 14.15 22.91
C PHE A 212 14.09 14.73 23.09
N LYS A 213 14.89 14.77 22.03
CA LYS A 213 16.21 15.41 22.04
C LYS A 213 16.10 16.90 22.37
N SER A 214 15.13 17.59 21.76
CA SER A 214 14.92 19.02 22.00
C SER A 214 14.55 19.30 23.46
N GLU A 215 13.69 18.47 24.08
CA GLU A 215 13.34 18.58 25.50
C GLU A 215 14.57 18.39 26.41
N TYR A 216 15.38 17.36 26.13
CA TYR A 216 16.61 17.12 26.89
C TYR A 216 17.62 18.26 26.72
N GLU A 217 17.85 18.73 25.49
CA GLU A 217 18.75 19.85 25.20
C GLU A 217 18.31 21.16 25.87
N LYS A 218 17.00 21.42 25.92
CA LYS A 218 16.45 22.56 26.66
C LYS A 218 16.85 22.50 28.14
N ALA A 219 16.74 21.34 28.77
CA ALA A 219 17.16 21.16 30.15
C ALA A 219 18.67 21.38 30.32
N ILE A 220 19.49 20.84 29.41
CA ILE A 220 20.94 21.08 29.41
C ILE A 220 21.28 22.57 29.25
N SER A 221 20.52 23.32 28.45
CA SER A 221 20.74 24.76 28.29
C SER A 221 20.60 25.53 29.61
N TYR A 222 19.67 25.14 30.49
CA TYR A 222 19.54 25.74 31.82
C TYR A 222 20.70 25.38 32.74
N ILE A 223 21.22 24.14 32.66
CA ILE A 223 22.43 23.75 33.38
C ILE A 223 23.61 24.64 32.97
N ASN A 224 23.79 24.88 31.67
CA ASN A 224 24.86 25.72 31.15
C ASN A 224 24.70 27.19 31.59
N LYS A 225 23.47 27.66 31.78
CA LYS A 225 23.13 28.97 32.37
C LYS A 225 23.22 28.99 33.90
N ASN A 226 23.63 27.89 34.53
CA ASN A 226 23.71 27.71 35.98
C ASN A 226 22.36 27.79 36.71
N ASP A 227 21.24 27.71 35.98
CA ASP A 227 19.89 27.65 36.53
C ASP A 227 19.49 26.20 36.83
N LEU A 228 20.01 25.70 37.96
CA LEU A 228 19.90 24.27 38.30
C LEU A 228 18.48 23.86 38.70
N TYR A 229 17.64 24.78 39.18
CA TYR A 229 16.27 24.45 39.59
C TYR A 229 15.38 24.24 38.37
N THR A 230 15.40 25.17 37.42
CA THR A 230 14.67 25.02 36.16
C THR A 230 15.15 23.81 35.38
N ALA A 231 16.47 23.55 35.34
CA ALA A 231 17.01 22.34 34.73
C ALA A 231 16.45 21.04 35.34
N ILE A 232 16.27 20.99 36.68
CA ILE A 232 15.69 19.82 37.35
C ILE A 232 14.22 19.63 36.96
N GLU A 233 13.44 20.72 36.85
CA GLU A 233 12.04 20.64 36.45
C GLU A 233 11.91 20.12 35.02
N GLU A 234 12.69 20.66 34.07
CA GLU A 234 12.71 20.20 32.69
C GLU A 234 13.13 18.73 32.59
N LEU A 235 14.19 18.30 33.29
CA LEU A 235 14.62 16.90 33.29
C LEU A 235 13.58 15.94 33.90
N ARG A 236 12.75 16.40 34.85
CA ARG A 236 11.67 15.59 35.44
C ARG A 236 10.50 15.40 34.50
N ASN A 237 10.27 16.39 33.63
CA ASN A 237 9.17 16.37 32.67
C ASN A 237 9.47 15.49 31.44
N ILE A 238 10.72 15.04 31.28
CA ILE A 238 11.09 14.11 30.19
C ILE A 238 10.33 12.79 30.37
N SER A 239 9.54 12.47 29.35
CA SER A 239 8.66 11.30 29.33
C SER A 239 9.43 9.99 29.61
N PRO A 240 8.87 9.03 30.37
CA PRO A 240 9.44 7.69 30.52
C PRO A 240 9.60 6.92 29.20
N LYS A 241 8.86 7.30 28.16
CA LYS A 241 8.97 6.72 26.80
C LYS A 241 10.12 7.35 25.99
N SER A 242 10.72 8.42 26.50
CA SER A 242 11.85 9.09 25.86
C SER A 242 13.10 8.21 25.92
N PRO A 243 13.89 8.12 24.83
CA PRO A 243 15.20 7.50 24.87
C PRO A 243 16.18 8.24 25.79
N TYR A 244 15.88 9.50 26.14
CA TYR A 244 16.68 10.32 27.05
C TYR A 244 16.29 10.15 28.52
N PHE A 245 15.28 9.34 28.86
CA PHE A 245 14.78 9.22 30.23
C PHE A 245 15.85 8.73 31.22
N SER A 246 16.57 7.65 30.88
CA SER A 246 17.63 7.11 31.74
C SER A 246 18.77 8.11 31.93
N LEU A 247 19.16 8.80 30.86
CA LEU A 247 20.18 9.85 30.91
C LEU A 247 19.73 11.02 31.81
N SER A 248 18.45 11.37 31.73
CA SER A 248 17.84 12.43 32.54
C SER A 248 17.86 12.09 34.03
N LYS A 249 17.62 10.82 34.40
CA LYS A 249 17.74 10.37 35.80
C LYS A 249 19.15 10.49 36.35
N VAL A 250 20.16 10.13 35.56
CA VAL A 250 21.56 10.30 35.96
C VAL A 250 21.87 11.77 36.18
N LYS A 251 21.53 12.63 35.21
CA LYS A 251 21.73 14.08 35.31
C LYS A 251 20.99 14.71 36.49
N LEU A 252 19.77 14.28 36.79
CA LEU A 252 19.02 14.71 37.98
C LEU A 252 19.74 14.39 39.28
N SER A 253 20.36 13.23 39.40
CA SER A 253 21.15 12.83 40.57
C SER A 253 22.38 13.73 40.75
N GLU A 254 23.09 14.00 39.64
CA GLU A 254 24.25 14.90 39.62
C GLU A 254 23.85 16.32 40.07
N LEU A 255 22.78 16.89 39.51
CA LEU A 255 22.31 18.24 39.84
C LEU A 255 21.90 18.37 41.30
N LYS A 256 21.21 17.37 41.86
CA LYS A 256 20.86 17.38 43.29
C LYS A 256 22.11 17.44 44.17
N THR A 257 23.14 16.68 43.82
CA THR A 257 24.42 16.68 44.54
C THR A 257 25.12 18.03 44.42
N GLN A 258 25.12 18.63 43.23
CA GLN A 258 25.69 19.97 43.02
C GLN A 258 24.98 21.05 43.85
N ILE A 259 23.64 21.04 43.91
CA ILE A 259 22.87 21.99 44.73
C ILE A 259 23.20 21.82 46.22
N ILE A 260 23.27 20.59 46.72
CA ILE A 260 23.65 20.32 48.11
C ILE A 260 25.05 20.90 48.39
N ASN A 261 26.04 20.57 47.56
CA ASN A 261 27.39 21.06 47.74
C ASN A 261 27.47 22.60 47.69
N LYS A 262 26.76 23.25 46.77
CA LYS A 262 26.68 24.73 46.72
C LYS A 262 26.12 25.32 48.02
N ARG A 263 25.05 24.74 48.56
CA ARG A 263 24.45 25.19 49.83
C ARG A 263 25.43 25.00 51.00
N GLU A 264 26.14 23.87 51.03
CA GLU A 264 27.13 23.64 52.08
C GLU A 264 28.34 24.58 51.99
N ILE A 265 28.79 24.95 50.78
CA ILE A 265 29.82 25.98 50.58
C ILE A 265 29.36 27.33 51.13
N ILE A 266 28.10 27.72 50.91
CA ILE A 266 27.56 28.99 51.45
C ILE A 266 27.59 28.97 52.98
N LYS A 267 27.14 27.87 53.62
CA LYS A 267 27.20 27.75 55.09
C LYS A 267 28.64 27.78 55.60
N PHE A 268 29.54 27.10 54.91
CA PHE A 268 30.97 27.11 55.23
C PHE A 268 31.51 28.54 55.24
N ASN A 269 31.25 29.31 54.18
CA ASN A 269 31.68 30.71 54.09
C ASN A 269 31.03 31.61 55.15
N GLN A 270 29.74 31.40 55.47
CA GLN A 270 29.06 32.12 56.56
C GLN A 270 29.70 31.85 57.92
N ALA A 271 30.11 30.61 58.19
CA ALA A 271 30.82 30.27 59.42
C ALA A 271 32.16 31.01 59.53
N TYR A 272 32.91 31.13 58.44
CA TYR A 272 34.14 31.93 58.42
C TYR A 272 33.90 33.41 58.70
N LYS A 273 32.78 33.97 58.20
CA LYS A 273 32.40 35.34 58.52
C LYS A 273 32.24 35.54 60.03
N TYR A 274 31.49 34.66 60.70
CA TYR A 274 31.35 34.72 62.17
C TYR A 274 32.67 34.56 62.90
N ALA A 275 33.55 33.66 62.44
CA ALA A 275 34.86 33.48 63.06
C ALA A 275 35.75 34.73 62.93
N ASN A 276 35.70 35.40 61.77
CA ASN A 276 36.41 36.66 61.54
C ASN A 276 35.85 37.80 62.41
N ASP A 277 34.55 37.79 62.69
CA ASP A 277 33.89 38.69 63.64
C ASP A 277 34.17 38.32 65.11
N ASN A 278 35.11 37.40 65.35
CA ASN A 278 35.53 36.87 66.65
C ASN A 278 34.44 36.08 67.42
N ASP A 279 33.35 35.71 66.73
CA ASP A 279 32.24 34.90 67.26
C ASP A 279 32.44 33.43 66.89
N LEU A 280 33.39 32.79 67.58
CA LEU A 280 33.78 31.40 67.32
C LEU A 280 32.66 30.40 67.65
N GLU A 281 31.80 30.71 68.62
CA GLU A 281 30.68 29.83 68.99
C GLU A 281 29.65 29.75 67.87
N LYS A 282 29.21 30.89 67.32
CA LYS A 282 28.31 30.90 66.15
C LYS A 282 28.97 30.29 64.93
N ALA A 283 30.27 30.52 64.72
CA ALA A 283 31.01 29.91 63.62
C ALA A 283 30.99 28.37 63.70
N ILE A 284 31.25 27.80 64.89
CA ILE A 284 31.19 26.36 65.14
C ILE A 284 29.78 25.83 64.94
N GLN A 285 28.76 26.52 65.47
CA GLN A 285 27.36 26.14 65.28
C GLN A 285 27.02 26.05 63.78
N LYS A 286 27.47 27.04 63.00
CA LYS A 286 27.22 27.07 61.56
C LYS A 286 27.97 25.97 60.81
N MET A 287 29.20 25.63 61.19
CA MET A 287 29.94 24.49 60.63
C MET A 287 29.28 23.14 60.94
N LYS A 288 28.66 22.99 62.12
CA LYS A 288 27.93 21.76 62.49
C LYS A 288 26.70 21.51 61.62
N GLU A 289 26.14 22.55 60.98
CA GLU A 289 25.05 22.40 60.01
C GLU A 289 25.48 21.80 58.66
N ILE A 290 26.79 21.63 58.44
CA ILE A 290 27.32 21.06 57.21
C ILE A 290 27.10 19.55 57.20
N ARG A 291 26.36 19.09 56.19
CA ARG A 291 25.94 17.68 56.11
C ARG A 291 27.13 16.73 55.88
N PRO A 292 27.10 15.53 56.48
CA PRO A 292 28.03 14.45 56.15
C PRO A 292 28.03 14.12 54.66
N LYS A 293 29.17 13.60 54.16
CA LYS A 293 29.38 13.18 52.76
C LYS A 293 29.29 14.31 51.71
N THR A 294 29.32 15.57 52.15
CA THR A 294 29.47 16.72 51.25
C THR A 294 30.94 17.09 51.10
N SER A 295 31.29 17.81 50.04
CA SER A 295 32.70 18.18 49.78
C SER A 295 33.31 19.03 50.90
N GLN A 296 32.49 19.76 51.66
CA GLN A 296 32.96 20.63 52.74
C GLN A 296 32.99 19.98 54.13
N TYR A 297 32.41 18.79 54.29
CA TYR A 297 32.25 18.17 55.61
C TYR A 297 33.59 17.96 56.34
N ASN A 298 34.57 17.35 55.69
CA ASN A 298 35.86 17.07 56.32
C ASN A 298 36.60 18.36 56.72
N ASN A 299 36.49 19.39 55.89
CA ASN A 299 37.07 20.71 56.19
C ASN A 299 36.36 21.38 57.37
N ALA A 300 35.04 21.26 57.43
CA ALA A 300 34.22 21.78 58.53
C ALA A 300 34.61 21.13 59.86
N GLN A 301 34.74 19.80 59.90
CA GLN A 301 35.13 19.06 61.11
C GLN A 301 36.52 19.45 61.62
N LYS A 302 37.49 19.65 60.71
CA LYS A 302 38.82 20.16 61.08
C LYS A 302 38.72 21.55 61.72
N LYS A 303 37.96 22.47 61.11
CA LYS A 303 37.80 23.84 61.62
C LYS A 303 37.07 23.90 62.96
N ILE A 304 36.05 23.06 63.16
CA ILE A 304 35.38 22.92 64.46
C ILE A 304 36.40 22.54 65.55
N LYS A 305 37.26 21.55 65.28
CA LYS A 305 38.30 21.13 66.23
C LYS A 305 39.28 22.26 66.55
N GLU A 306 39.76 22.96 65.51
CA GLU A 306 40.67 24.10 65.67
C GLU A 306 40.05 25.23 66.49
N TRP A 307 38.81 25.62 66.20
CA TRP A 307 38.14 26.72 66.90
C TRP A 307 37.78 26.39 68.35
N ASN A 308 37.42 25.14 68.66
CA ASN A 308 37.25 24.71 70.05
C ASN A 308 38.54 24.89 70.86
N LEU A 309 39.70 24.53 70.30
CA LEU A 309 40.98 24.72 70.97
C LEU A 309 41.29 26.20 71.24
N LEU A 310 40.89 27.09 70.32
CA LEU A 310 41.05 28.54 70.51
C LEU A 310 40.13 29.08 71.60
N ILE A 311 38.88 28.60 71.68
CA ILE A 311 37.95 28.95 72.76
C ILE A 311 38.51 28.49 74.11
N ASP A 312 38.93 27.23 74.21
CA ASP A 312 39.51 26.67 75.44
C ASP A 312 40.73 27.45 75.90
N LYS A 313 41.60 27.86 74.96
CA LYS A 313 42.76 28.70 75.26
C LYS A 313 42.34 30.07 75.79
N LYS A 314 41.41 30.76 75.10
CA LYS A 314 40.89 32.07 75.55
C LYS A 314 40.28 32.01 76.95
N LEU A 315 39.53 30.94 77.27
CA LEU A 315 38.94 30.74 78.59
C LEU A 315 40.01 30.52 79.68
N LYS A 316 41.06 29.76 79.39
CA LYS A 316 42.20 29.60 80.32
C LYS A 316 42.91 30.93 80.56
N ASP A 317 43.18 31.68 79.49
CA ASP A 317 43.85 32.99 79.58
C ASP A 317 43.00 34.01 80.37
N GLN A 318 41.67 33.99 80.20
CA GLN A 318 40.75 34.82 80.99
C GLN A 318 40.78 34.46 82.47
N LYS A 319 40.67 33.18 82.82
CA LYS A 319 40.76 32.71 84.22
C LYS A 319 42.08 33.09 84.88
N GLN A 320 43.20 32.97 84.16
CA GLN A 320 44.51 33.38 84.67
C GLN A 320 44.58 34.88 84.94
N LYS A 321 44.03 35.71 84.04
CA LYS A 321 43.95 37.16 84.23
C LYS A 321 43.06 37.54 85.41
N GLU A 322 41.95 36.84 85.63
CA GLU A 322 41.07 37.05 86.78
C GLU A 322 41.76 36.69 88.10
N MET A 323 42.40 35.52 88.18
CA MET A 323 43.20 35.12 89.35
C MET A 323 44.32 36.11 89.66
N GLN A 324 44.98 36.65 88.64
CA GLN A 324 46.04 37.65 88.82
C GLN A 324 45.48 38.97 89.35
N LYS A 325 44.35 39.45 88.81
CA LYS A 325 43.66 40.64 89.34
C LYS A 325 43.19 40.46 90.78
N GLU A 326 42.73 39.26 91.13
CA GLU A 326 42.30 38.94 92.50
C GLU A 326 43.47 38.95 93.48
N LYS A 327 44.62 38.37 93.10
CA LYS A 327 45.87 38.48 93.86
C LYS A 327 46.31 39.93 94.04
N GLU A 328 46.24 40.75 93.00
CA GLU A 328 46.60 42.17 93.05
C GLU A 328 45.67 42.98 93.97
N ARG A 329 44.36 42.68 93.99
CA ARG A 329 43.40 43.30 94.92
C ARG A 329 43.70 42.93 96.38
N ALA A 330 44.01 41.66 96.65
CA ALA A 330 44.33 41.19 98.00
C ALA A 330 45.59 41.85 98.61
N VAL A 331 46.49 42.39 97.78
CA VAL A 331 47.70 43.10 98.23
C VAL A 331 47.41 44.57 98.64
N ILE A 332 46.32 45.17 98.15
CA ILE A 332 45.95 46.57 98.42
C ILE A 332 45.12 46.74 99.71
N ASP A 333 44.40 45.70 100.15
CA ASP A 333 43.54 45.73 101.36
C ASP A 333 44.26 45.34 102.67
N ILE A 334 45.60 45.44 102.74
CA ILE A 334 46.33 45.30 104.00
C ILE A 334 46.21 46.65 104.75
N PRO A 335 45.50 46.74 105.89
CA PRO A 335 45.42 47.97 106.65
C PRO A 335 46.82 48.27 107.22
N PHE A 336 47.31 49.48 106.95
CA PHE A 336 48.55 50.00 107.55
C PHE A 336 48.46 50.12 109.07
#